data_AF-A0A9X6VS20-F1
#
_entry.id   AF-A0A9X6VS20-F1
#
_cell.length_a   1.000
_cell.length_b   1.000
_cell.length_c   1.000
_cell.angle_alpha   90.00
_cell.angle_beta   90.00
_cell.angle_gamma   90.00
#
_symmetry.space_group_name_H-M   'P 1'
#
loop_
_entity.id
_entity.type
_entity.pdbx_description
1 polymer ?
#
loop_
_entity_poly.entity_id
_entity_poly.type
_entity_poly.pdbx_seq_one_letter_code
_entity_poly.pdbx_strand_id
1 'polypeptide(L)'
;MERKEEAKKEISNKLFLARLELKNLRETIDDYEDQLKPQSLEQYNYFSREIGRIENSIKELEKDKEVLKKYEILINEKDKVVERIKELRKKIKAAKASENLDNDKLETFESEFKDMLFKLDFLKDGFDTAKVESLDKSIKEKGKKNISVIGRIYEQIVIDVDDYYPKIDGVNLYNITSSSGLIRIILSYYLALLKTSLIYKKSTNHPFLLILDEPRQQNLDFDTFNHFLEQLYKLKKDYPGKFQVILASSVKGNILAGDIRLFLSKVNNKLIKQIIG
;
A
#
# COMPACT_ATOMS: atom_id res chain seq x y z
N MET A 1 31.92 -23.33 11.14
CA MET A 1 31.24 -24.47 11.79
C MET A 1 32.24 -25.51 12.28
N GLU A 2 33.16 -25.98 11.43
CA GLU A 2 34.23 -26.96 11.78
C GLU A 2 35.00 -26.63 13.07
N ARG A 3 35.66 -25.47 13.17
CA ARG A 3 36.42 -25.06 14.36
C ARG A 3 35.62 -25.04 15.67
N LYS A 4 34.28 -24.95 15.60
CA LYS A 4 33.38 -24.88 16.76
C LYS A 4 32.95 -26.29 17.21
N GLU A 5 32.70 -27.19 16.26
CA GLU A 5 32.48 -28.61 16.59
C GLU A 5 33.74 -29.23 17.18
N GLU A 6 34.91 -28.88 16.66
CA GLU A 6 36.20 -29.28 17.22
C GLU A 6 36.34 -28.83 18.68
N ALA A 7 36.09 -27.56 19.00
CA ALA A 7 36.18 -27.06 20.37
C ALA A 7 35.17 -27.74 21.32
N LYS A 8 33.95 -28.04 20.84
CA LYS A 8 32.91 -28.74 21.64
C LYS A 8 33.32 -30.19 21.92
N LYS A 9 33.89 -30.86 20.91
CA LYS A 9 34.39 -32.23 21.01
C LYS A 9 35.62 -32.29 21.91
N GLU A 10 36.50 -31.29 21.82
CA GLU A 10 37.69 -31.16 22.66
C GLU A 10 37.32 -30.95 24.14
N ILE A 11 36.40 -30.03 24.43
CA ILE A 11 35.91 -29.80 25.80
C ILE A 11 35.19 -31.04 26.33
N SER A 12 34.34 -31.69 25.52
CA SER A 12 33.65 -32.92 25.92
C SER A 12 34.63 -34.06 26.21
N ASN A 13 35.69 -34.19 25.40
CA ASN A 13 36.73 -35.20 25.60
C ASN A 13 37.57 -34.90 26.85
N LYS A 14 37.96 -33.64 27.07
CA LYS A 14 38.67 -33.21 28.29
C LYS A 14 37.84 -33.49 29.54
N LEU A 15 36.53 -33.21 29.50
CA LEU A 15 35.61 -33.45 30.61
C LEU A 15 35.39 -34.94 30.87
N PHE A 16 35.37 -35.77 29.82
CA PHE A 16 35.31 -37.22 29.93
C PHE A 16 36.60 -37.79 30.56
N LEU A 17 37.77 -37.36 30.09
CA LEU A 17 39.07 -37.79 30.61
C LEU A 17 39.25 -37.39 32.07
N ALA A 18 38.95 -36.14 32.42
CA ALA A 18 39.02 -35.66 33.81
C ALA A 18 38.10 -36.45 34.76
N ARG A 19 36.90 -36.86 34.30
CA ARG A 19 35.99 -37.72 35.08
C ARG A 19 36.54 -39.14 35.27
N LEU A 20 37.20 -39.68 34.24
CA LEU A 20 37.82 -40.99 34.31
C LEU A 20 39.03 -40.98 35.26
N GLU A 21 39.89 -39.96 35.15
CA GLU A 21 41.02 -39.75 36.06
C GLU A 21 40.56 -39.58 37.51
N LEU A 22 39.53 -38.76 37.75
CA LEU A 22 38.96 -38.58 39.08
C LEU A 22 38.39 -39.88 39.65
N LYS A 23 37.74 -40.71 38.82
CA LYS A 23 37.22 -42.01 39.24
C LYS A 23 38.35 -42.95 39.65
N ASN A 24 39.39 -43.07 38.83
CA ASN A 24 40.54 -43.92 39.13
C ASN A 24 41.28 -43.45 40.39
N LEU A 25 41.43 -42.12 40.57
CA LEU A 25 42.05 -41.54 41.75
C LEU A 25 41.23 -41.80 43.02
N ARG A 26 39.89 -41.76 42.94
CA ARG A 26 39.02 -42.13 44.07
C ARG A 26 39.18 -43.59 44.45
N GLU A 27 39.11 -44.50 43.48
CA GLU A 27 39.34 -45.94 43.71
C GLU A 27 40.71 -46.18 44.36
N THR A 28 41.74 -45.45 43.92
CA THR A 28 43.10 -45.54 44.50
C THR A 28 43.16 -44.97 45.92
N ILE A 29 42.46 -43.86 46.21
CA ILE A 29 42.40 -43.29 47.56
C ILE A 29 41.67 -44.23 48.51
N ASP A 30 40.54 -44.79 48.09
CA ASP A 30 39.75 -45.74 48.88
C ASP A 30 40.63 -46.95 49.28
N ASP A 31 41.41 -47.49 48.32
CA ASP A 31 42.39 -48.57 48.58
C ASP A 31 43.49 -48.19 49.60
N TYR A 32 43.92 -46.92 49.61
CA TYR A 32 44.93 -46.42 50.55
C TYR A 32 44.38 -46.07 51.93
N GLU A 33 43.12 -45.64 52.01
CA GLU A 33 42.40 -45.39 53.27
C GLU A 33 42.23 -46.69 54.06
N ASP A 34 42.04 -47.82 53.36
CA ASP A 34 41.99 -49.17 53.93
C ASP A 34 43.36 -49.70 54.45
N GLN A 35 44.50 -49.06 54.09
CA GLN A 35 45.86 -49.56 54.36
C GLN A 35 46.77 -48.59 55.15
N LEU A 36 46.24 -47.80 56.07
CA LEU A 36 46.96 -46.73 56.78
C LEU A 36 48.30 -47.16 57.47
N LYS A 37 49.42 -46.93 56.77
CA LYS A 37 50.82 -46.91 57.25
C LYS A 37 51.41 -45.50 57.01
N PRO A 38 52.48 -45.08 57.69
CA PRO A 38 53.03 -43.71 57.57
C PRO A 38 53.40 -43.27 56.14
N GLN A 39 53.79 -44.20 55.26
CA GLN A 39 54.12 -43.93 53.84
C GLN A 39 52.88 -43.73 52.95
N SER A 40 51.70 -44.25 53.32
CA SER A 40 50.46 -44.04 52.56
C SER A 40 49.83 -42.68 52.84
N LEU A 41 50.21 -41.99 53.93
CA LEU A 41 49.65 -40.69 54.32
C LEU A 41 50.11 -39.52 53.42
N GLU A 42 51.37 -39.51 52.99
CA GLU A 42 51.88 -38.48 52.06
C GLU A 42 51.28 -38.64 50.65
N GLN A 43 51.16 -39.88 50.19
CA GLN A 43 50.52 -40.23 48.93
C GLN A 43 49.03 -39.88 48.95
N TYR A 44 48.34 -40.21 50.04
CA TYR A 44 46.95 -39.80 50.28
C TYR A 44 46.77 -38.28 50.20
N ASN A 45 47.62 -37.51 50.89
CA ASN A 45 47.56 -36.04 50.86
C ASN A 45 47.85 -35.46 49.46
N TYR A 46 48.74 -36.09 48.69
CA TYR A 46 49.00 -35.71 47.30
C TYR A 46 47.78 -35.97 46.41
N PHE A 47 47.21 -37.17 46.45
CA PHE A 47 46.04 -37.52 45.64
C PHE A 47 44.80 -36.72 46.03
N SER A 48 44.58 -36.45 47.33
CA SER A 48 43.49 -35.60 47.80
C SER A 48 43.56 -34.17 47.24
N ARG A 49 44.76 -33.57 47.18
CA ARG A 49 44.97 -32.26 46.55
C ARG A 49 44.73 -32.29 45.05
N GLU A 50 45.16 -33.35 44.38
CA GLU A 50 44.98 -33.51 42.94
C GLU A 50 43.50 -33.73 42.58
N ILE A 51 42.76 -34.50 43.37
CA ILE A 51 41.30 -34.60 43.29
C ILE A 51 40.67 -33.21 43.43
N GLY A 52 41.06 -32.42 44.44
CA GLY A 52 40.52 -31.06 44.60
C GLY A 52 40.79 -30.14 43.40
N ARG A 53 41.96 -30.28 42.75
CA ARG A 53 42.29 -29.54 41.51
C ARG A 53 41.42 -29.98 40.33
N ILE A 54 41.24 -31.29 40.16
CA ILE A 54 40.41 -31.86 39.09
C ILE A 54 38.95 -31.48 39.30
N GLU A 55 38.43 -31.55 40.54
CA GLU A 55 37.06 -31.14 40.88
C GLU A 55 36.81 -29.66 40.56
N ASN A 56 37.79 -28.78 40.82
CA ASN A 56 37.69 -27.38 40.44
C ASN A 56 37.71 -27.19 38.91
N SER A 57 38.57 -27.91 38.19
CA SER A 57 38.57 -27.89 36.72
C SER A 57 37.25 -28.38 36.14
N ILE A 58 36.64 -29.42 36.70
CA ILE A 58 35.31 -29.90 36.28
C ILE A 58 34.26 -28.80 36.47
N LYS A 59 34.25 -28.13 37.62
CA LYS A 59 33.32 -27.02 37.90
C LYS A 59 33.47 -25.86 36.91
N GLU A 60 34.71 -25.51 36.53
CA GLU A 60 34.96 -24.46 35.54
C GLU A 60 34.48 -24.88 34.14
N LEU A 61 34.80 -26.10 33.71
CA LEU A 61 34.36 -26.62 32.41
C LEU A 61 32.83 -26.74 32.31
N GLU A 62 32.15 -27.06 33.42
CA GLU A 62 30.68 -27.07 33.47
C GLU A 62 30.08 -25.68 33.30
N LYS A 63 30.67 -24.65 33.92
CA LYS A 63 30.26 -23.24 33.70
C LYS A 63 30.46 -22.83 32.24
N ASP A 64 31.60 -23.15 31.64
CA ASP A 64 31.89 -22.83 30.23
C ASP A 64 30.90 -23.50 29.27
N LYS A 65 30.54 -24.75 29.55
CA LYS A 65 29.51 -25.48 28.79
C LYS A 65 28.15 -24.79 28.83
N GLU A 66 27.74 -24.25 29.98
CA GLU A 66 26.49 -23.48 30.08
C GLU A 66 26.55 -22.17 29.30
N VAL A 67 27.68 -21.46 29.36
CA VAL A 67 27.90 -20.22 28.59
C VAL A 67 27.78 -20.50 27.09
N LEU A 68 28.40 -21.58 26.60
CA LEU A 68 28.31 -21.98 25.19
C LEU A 68 26.88 -22.29 24.75
N LYS A 69 26.07 -22.94 25.61
CA LYS A 69 24.64 -23.17 25.32
C LYS A 69 23.87 -21.85 25.18
N LYS A 70 24.10 -20.89 26.08
CA LYS A 70 23.46 -19.55 25.99
C LYS A 70 23.86 -18.82 24.71
N TYR A 71 25.14 -18.90 24.31
CA TYR A 71 25.60 -18.34 23.03
C TYR A 71 24.94 -19.01 21.82
N GLU A 72 24.75 -20.34 21.81
CA GLU A 72 24.04 -21.03 20.73
C GLU A 72 22.59 -20.55 20.58
N ILE A 73 21.89 -20.37 21.71
CA ILE A 73 20.52 -19.82 21.73
C ILE A 73 20.52 -18.41 21.14
N LEU A 74 21.42 -17.53 21.59
CA LEU A 74 21.53 -16.16 21.11
C LEU A 74 21.84 -16.07 19.60
N ILE A 75 22.67 -16.97 19.07
CA ILE A 75 22.96 -17.04 17.64
C ILE A 75 21.70 -17.39 16.85
N ASN A 76 20.95 -18.42 17.29
CA ASN A 76 19.71 -18.81 16.64
C ASN A 76 18.65 -17.69 16.69
N GLU A 77 18.56 -16.97 17.80
CA GLU A 77 17.68 -15.80 17.92
C GLU A 77 18.12 -14.67 16.99
N LYS A 78 19.42 -14.37 16.92
CA LYS A 78 19.97 -13.40 15.98
C LYS A 78 19.58 -13.76 14.53
N ASP A 79 19.73 -15.02 14.12
CA ASP A 79 19.40 -15.44 12.76
C ASP A 79 17.90 -15.28 12.45
N LYS A 80 17.02 -15.62 13.41
CA LYS A 80 15.58 -15.36 13.29
C LYS A 80 15.27 -13.87 13.15
N VAL A 81 15.94 -13.02 13.93
CA VAL A 81 15.79 -11.55 13.84
C VAL A 81 16.27 -11.05 12.48
N VAL A 82 17.39 -11.55 11.96
CA VAL A 82 17.92 -11.17 10.64
C VAL A 82 16.94 -11.51 9.52
N GLU A 83 16.36 -12.72 9.51
CA GLU A 83 15.34 -13.09 8.53
C GLU A 83 14.09 -12.22 8.66
N ARG A 84 13.65 -11.92 9.89
CA ARG A 84 12.52 -11.01 10.10
C ARG A 84 12.78 -9.60 9.57
N ILE A 85 13.99 -9.06 9.77
CA ILE A 85 14.40 -7.76 9.22
C ILE A 85 14.34 -7.78 7.69
N LYS A 86 14.78 -8.87 7.06
CA LYS A 86 14.75 -9.03 5.59
C LYS A 86 13.32 -9.06 5.05
N GLU A 87 12.41 -9.77 5.71
CA GLU A 87 10.98 -9.77 5.38
C GLU A 87 10.36 -8.38 5.49
N LEU A 88 10.61 -7.69 6.61
CA LEU A 88 10.09 -6.35 6.85
C LEU A 88 10.60 -5.35 5.81
N ARG A 89 11.89 -5.41 5.45
CA ARG A 89 12.46 -4.60 4.36
C ARG A 89 11.76 -4.85 3.03
N LYS A 90 11.43 -6.11 2.71
CA LYS A 90 10.69 -6.45 1.49
C LYS A 90 9.27 -5.86 1.50
N LYS A 91 8.57 -5.95 2.64
CA LYS A 91 7.24 -5.36 2.82
C LYS A 91 7.26 -3.83 2.68
N ILE A 92 8.24 -3.17 3.29
CA ILE A 92 8.42 -1.71 3.17
C ILE A 92 8.66 -1.31 1.71
N LYS A 93 9.51 -2.04 0.99
CA LYS A 93 9.77 -1.76 -0.44
C LYS A 93 8.50 -1.93 -1.28
N ALA A 94 7.71 -2.97 -1.02
CA ALA A 94 6.45 -3.20 -1.71
C ALA A 94 5.40 -2.13 -1.39
N ALA A 95 5.28 -1.72 -0.13
CA ALA A 95 4.39 -0.64 0.29
C ALA A 95 4.73 0.69 -0.40
N LYS A 96 6.02 1.07 -0.42
CA LYS A 96 6.50 2.27 -1.13
C LYS A 96 6.21 2.22 -2.63
N ALA A 97 6.37 1.05 -3.26
CA ALA A 97 6.07 0.90 -4.68
C ALA A 97 4.56 1.04 -4.97
N SER A 98 3.70 0.55 -4.06
CA SER A 98 2.25 0.76 -4.15
C SER A 98 1.88 2.23 -3.98
N GLU A 99 2.47 2.88 -2.97
CA GLU A 99 2.26 4.31 -2.69
C GLU A 99 2.63 5.19 -3.89
N ASN A 100 3.79 4.95 -4.51
CA ASN A 100 4.17 5.65 -5.74
C ASN A 100 3.15 5.44 -6.87
N LEU A 101 2.70 4.20 -7.08
CA LEU A 101 1.72 3.89 -8.11
C LEU A 101 0.36 4.56 -7.85
N ASP A 102 -0.05 4.68 -6.59
CA ASP A 102 -1.29 5.33 -6.22
C ASP A 102 -1.22 6.86 -6.39
N ASN A 103 -0.06 7.46 -6.09
CA ASN A 103 0.22 8.86 -6.43
C ASN A 103 0.19 9.11 -7.95
N ASP A 104 0.82 8.24 -8.74
CA ASP A 104 0.80 8.34 -10.22
C ASP A 104 -0.64 8.29 -10.77
N LYS A 105 -1.49 7.41 -10.21
CA LYS A 105 -2.92 7.33 -10.56
C LYS A 105 -3.65 8.64 -10.25
N LEU A 106 -3.40 9.23 -9.08
CA LEU A 106 -4.06 10.45 -8.66
C LEU A 106 -3.64 11.65 -9.51
N GLU A 107 -2.34 11.78 -9.81
CA GLU A 107 -1.82 12.81 -10.73
C GLU A 107 -2.41 12.65 -12.13
N THR A 108 -2.49 11.40 -12.63
CA THR A 108 -3.14 11.11 -13.91
C THR A 108 -4.62 11.48 -13.86
N PHE A 109 -5.32 11.13 -12.78
CA PHE A 109 -6.73 11.45 -12.61
C PHE A 109 -6.99 12.95 -12.58
N GLU A 110 -6.19 13.72 -11.86
CA GLU A 110 -6.28 15.18 -11.85
C GLU A 110 -6.05 15.78 -13.24
N SER A 111 -5.01 15.31 -13.94
CA SER A 111 -4.68 15.77 -15.28
C SER A 111 -5.82 15.48 -16.27
N GLU A 112 -6.36 14.27 -16.24
CA GLU A 112 -7.47 13.85 -17.08
C GLU A 112 -8.77 14.58 -16.71
N PHE A 113 -9.01 14.83 -15.42
CA PHE A 113 -10.15 15.61 -14.96
C PHE A 113 -10.11 17.04 -15.51
N LYS A 114 -8.98 17.72 -15.38
CA LYS A 114 -8.76 19.05 -15.95
C LYS A 114 -9.02 19.03 -17.46
N ASP A 115 -8.35 18.13 -18.19
CA ASP A 115 -8.51 18.02 -19.64
C ASP A 115 -9.99 17.81 -20.07
N MET A 116 -10.71 16.92 -19.39
CA MET A 116 -12.15 16.71 -19.66
C MET A 116 -12.97 17.95 -19.33
N LEU A 117 -12.69 18.61 -18.21
CA LEU A 117 -13.39 19.82 -17.79
C LEU A 117 -13.20 20.97 -18.78
N PHE A 118 -11.98 21.14 -19.31
CA PHE A 118 -11.71 22.09 -20.37
C PHE A 118 -12.47 21.77 -21.66
N LYS A 119 -12.49 20.49 -22.08
CA LYS A 119 -13.19 20.03 -23.28
C LYS A 119 -14.71 20.13 -23.20
N LEU A 120 -15.27 20.23 -21.99
CA LEU A 120 -16.69 20.52 -21.77
C LEU A 120 -16.98 22.02 -21.63
N ASP A 121 -16.08 22.89 -22.11
CA ASP A 121 -16.23 24.35 -22.12
C ASP A 121 -16.50 24.96 -20.73
N PHE A 122 -15.95 24.37 -19.68
CA PHE A 122 -16.17 24.84 -18.31
C PHE A 122 -15.71 26.29 -18.09
N LEU A 123 -14.63 26.74 -18.75
CA LEU A 123 -14.10 28.10 -18.58
C LEU A 123 -15.03 29.21 -19.09
N LYS A 124 -16.01 28.89 -19.92
CA LYS A 124 -16.93 29.87 -20.50
C LYS A 124 -17.93 30.40 -19.46
N ASP A 125 -18.58 29.50 -18.73
CA ASP A 125 -19.70 29.81 -17.82
C ASP A 125 -19.87 28.80 -16.67
N GLY A 126 -18.86 27.96 -16.42
CA GLY A 126 -18.91 26.95 -15.36
C GLY A 126 -18.73 27.53 -13.95
N PHE A 127 -18.07 28.67 -13.83
CA PHE A 127 -17.92 29.38 -12.56
C PHE A 127 -19.09 30.32 -12.28
N ASP A 128 -19.48 30.40 -11.01
CA ASP A 128 -20.40 31.43 -10.54
C ASP A 128 -19.59 32.69 -10.20
N THR A 129 -19.78 33.76 -10.97
CA THR A 129 -18.98 34.99 -10.86
C THR A 129 -19.07 35.62 -9.47
N ALA A 130 -20.26 35.62 -8.85
CA ALA A 130 -20.44 36.21 -7.51
C ALA A 130 -19.70 35.39 -6.45
N LYS A 131 -19.75 34.06 -6.55
CA LYS A 131 -19.02 33.17 -5.63
C LYS A 131 -17.51 33.24 -5.84
N VAL A 132 -17.06 33.33 -7.08
CA VAL A 132 -15.64 33.53 -7.41
C VAL A 132 -15.13 34.88 -6.91
N GLU A 133 -15.91 35.95 -7.00
CA GLU A 133 -15.54 37.24 -6.43
C GLU A 133 -15.37 37.19 -4.92
N SER A 134 -16.18 36.38 -4.22
CA SER A 134 -16.10 36.17 -2.77
C SER A 134 -14.90 35.33 -2.31
N LEU A 135 -14.18 34.68 -3.23
CA LEU A 135 -12.97 33.93 -2.90
C LEU A 135 -11.87 34.85 -2.37
N ASP A 136 -10.98 34.27 -1.56
CA ASP A 136 -9.81 34.96 -1.03
C ASP A 136 -8.97 35.57 -2.18
N LYS A 137 -8.46 36.78 -1.97
CA LYS A 137 -7.56 37.45 -2.92
C LYS A 137 -6.31 36.62 -3.16
N SER A 138 -5.83 35.91 -2.14
CA SER A 138 -4.69 34.99 -2.27
C SER A 138 -4.90 33.97 -3.40
N ILE A 139 -6.08 33.34 -3.47
CA ILE A 139 -6.46 32.37 -4.50
C ILE A 139 -6.55 33.02 -5.89
N LYS A 140 -7.14 34.21 -5.97
CA LYS A 140 -7.32 34.95 -7.24
C LYS A 140 -6.02 35.51 -7.81
N GLU A 141 -5.05 35.83 -6.94
CA GLU A 141 -3.77 36.41 -7.33
C GLU A 141 -2.67 35.37 -7.58
N LYS A 142 -2.85 34.15 -7.05
CA LYS A 142 -1.97 32.99 -7.27
C LYS A 142 -2.02 32.52 -8.74
N GLY A 143 -0.89 32.04 -9.24
CA GLY A 143 -0.74 31.62 -10.64
C GLY A 143 -0.17 32.71 -11.57
N LYS A 144 -0.19 32.46 -12.88
CA LYS A 144 0.51 33.31 -13.86
C LYS A 144 -0.32 34.55 -14.22
N LYS A 145 0.24 35.75 -14.01
CA LYS A 145 -0.47 37.04 -14.21
C LYS A 145 -0.86 37.34 -15.66
N ASN A 146 -0.37 36.58 -16.63
CA ASN A 146 -0.70 36.73 -18.06
C ASN A 146 -1.99 36.01 -18.47
N ILE A 147 -2.62 35.24 -17.57
CA ILE A 147 -3.87 34.51 -17.82
C ILE A 147 -5.01 35.19 -17.05
N SER A 148 -6.25 35.07 -17.56
CA SER A 148 -7.45 35.55 -16.88
C SER A 148 -7.58 34.96 -15.46
N VAL A 149 -8.31 35.65 -14.58
CA VAL A 149 -8.59 35.15 -13.20
C VAL A 149 -9.20 33.75 -13.24
N ILE A 150 -10.15 33.52 -14.14
CA ILE A 150 -10.80 32.22 -14.35
C ILE A 150 -9.80 31.14 -14.78
N GLY A 151 -8.89 31.45 -15.71
CA GLY A 151 -7.86 30.51 -16.13
C GLY A 151 -6.86 30.18 -15.02
N ARG A 152 -6.49 31.18 -14.20
CA ARG A 152 -5.65 30.96 -13.01
C ARG A 152 -6.33 30.08 -11.96
N ILE A 153 -7.62 30.26 -11.73
CA ILE A 153 -8.40 29.44 -10.80
C ILE A 153 -8.48 28.00 -11.31
N TYR A 154 -8.68 27.83 -12.62
CA TYR A 154 -8.71 26.51 -13.24
C TYR A 154 -7.38 25.74 -13.12
N GLU A 155 -6.23 26.41 -13.32
CA GLU A 155 -4.91 25.79 -13.14
C GLU A 155 -4.69 25.30 -11.70
N GLN A 156 -5.32 25.96 -10.72
CA GLN A 156 -5.21 25.65 -9.29
C GLN A 156 -6.13 24.52 -8.81
N ILE A 157 -7.02 24.00 -9.67
CA ILE A 157 -7.89 22.88 -9.29
C ILE A 157 -7.00 21.67 -8.96
N VAL A 158 -7.27 20.98 -7.86
CA VAL A 158 -6.58 19.74 -7.50
C VAL A 158 -7.60 18.69 -7.10
N ILE A 159 -7.27 17.41 -7.28
CA ILE A 159 -8.06 16.34 -6.66
C ILE A 159 -7.51 16.11 -5.26
N ASP A 160 -8.36 16.30 -4.27
CA ASP A 160 -8.00 16.10 -2.87
C ASP A 160 -7.67 14.63 -2.58
N VAL A 161 -6.61 14.37 -1.81
CA VAL A 161 -6.14 13.01 -1.54
C VAL A 161 -7.06 12.28 -0.54
N ASP A 162 -7.74 13.02 0.33
CA ASP A 162 -8.52 12.45 1.43
C ASP A 162 -9.95 12.08 0.97
N ASP A 163 -10.61 12.98 0.24
CA ASP A 163 -12.01 12.78 -0.21
C ASP A 163 -12.17 12.62 -1.73
N TYR A 164 -11.09 12.73 -2.50
CA TYR A 164 -11.09 12.62 -3.97
C TYR A 164 -12.00 13.63 -4.67
N TYR A 165 -12.37 14.74 -4.02
CA TYR A 165 -13.13 15.81 -4.65
C TYR A 165 -12.23 16.87 -5.29
N PRO A 166 -12.68 17.49 -6.39
CA PRO A 166 -11.98 18.63 -6.97
C PRO A 166 -12.10 19.84 -6.03
N LYS A 167 -10.95 20.41 -5.64
CA LYS A 167 -10.85 21.57 -4.74
C LYS A 167 -9.93 22.63 -5.32
N ILE A 168 -10.09 23.86 -4.83
CA ILE A 168 -9.16 24.98 -5.00
C ILE A 168 -8.81 25.49 -3.61
N ASP A 169 -7.55 25.36 -3.21
CA ASP A 169 -7.06 25.81 -1.91
C ASP A 169 -7.94 25.33 -0.72
N GLY A 170 -8.35 24.06 -0.76
CA GLY A 170 -9.22 23.44 0.25
C GLY A 170 -10.72 23.73 0.08
N VAL A 171 -11.12 24.62 -0.82
CA VAL A 171 -12.53 24.90 -1.13
C VAL A 171 -13.04 23.93 -2.19
N ASN A 172 -14.10 23.19 -1.89
CA ASN A 172 -14.78 22.33 -2.87
C ASN A 172 -15.21 23.12 -4.10
N LEU A 173 -14.82 22.65 -5.28
CA LEU A 173 -15.12 23.30 -6.55
C LEU A 173 -16.64 23.48 -6.74
N TYR A 174 -17.43 22.50 -6.28
CA TYR A 174 -18.90 22.53 -6.27
C TYR A 174 -19.50 23.78 -5.61
N ASN A 175 -18.81 24.34 -4.61
CA ASN A 175 -19.31 25.49 -3.85
C ASN A 175 -19.19 26.79 -4.65
N ILE A 176 -18.30 26.86 -5.64
CA ILE A 176 -18.00 28.09 -6.39
C ILE A 176 -18.47 28.03 -7.85
N THR A 177 -19.17 26.96 -8.23
CA THR A 177 -19.70 26.78 -9.57
C THR A 177 -21.17 27.14 -9.70
N SER A 178 -21.56 27.44 -10.93
CA SER A 178 -22.95 27.54 -11.37
C SER A 178 -23.60 26.15 -11.44
N SER A 179 -24.92 26.07 -11.60
CA SER A 179 -25.62 24.79 -11.77
C SER A 179 -25.20 24.05 -13.05
N SER A 180 -24.91 24.77 -14.14
CA SER A 180 -24.38 24.17 -15.38
C SER A 180 -22.94 23.70 -15.19
N GLY A 181 -22.11 24.48 -14.49
CA GLY A 181 -20.75 24.12 -14.12
C GLY A 181 -20.67 22.88 -13.24
N LEU A 182 -21.59 22.73 -12.28
CA LEU A 182 -21.70 21.55 -11.44
C LEU A 182 -21.88 20.27 -12.27
N ILE A 183 -22.78 20.29 -13.24
CA ILE A 183 -23.00 19.13 -14.13
C ILE A 183 -21.74 18.84 -14.94
N ARG A 184 -21.07 19.87 -15.49
CA ARG A 184 -19.80 19.71 -16.21
C ARG A 184 -18.70 19.09 -15.35
N ILE A 185 -18.61 19.45 -14.08
CA ILE A 185 -17.68 18.83 -13.12
C ILE A 185 -18.01 17.36 -12.95
N ILE A 186 -19.28 17.02 -12.67
CA ILE A 186 -19.70 15.63 -12.46
C ILE A 186 -19.39 14.76 -13.69
N LEU A 187 -19.74 15.24 -14.89
CA LEU A 187 -19.46 14.53 -16.13
C LEU A 187 -17.95 14.37 -16.38
N SER A 188 -17.17 15.44 -16.18
CA SER A 188 -15.71 15.40 -16.34
C SER A 188 -15.06 14.45 -15.34
N TYR A 189 -15.54 14.44 -14.09
CA TYR A 189 -15.08 13.58 -13.02
C TYR A 189 -15.26 12.11 -13.38
N TYR A 190 -16.47 11.70 -13.78
CA TYR A 190 -16.73 10.30 -14.14
C TYR A 190 -16.01 9.88 -15.42
N LEU A 191 -15.90 10.77 -16.42
CA LEU A 191 -15.12 10.48 -17.63
C LEU A 191 -13.63 10.29 -17.33
N ALA A 192 -13.05 11.19 -16.54
CA ALA A 192 -11.66 11.10 -16.13
C ALA A 192 -11.41 9.86 -15.28
N LEU A 193 -12.31 9.53 -14.35
CA LEU A 193 -12.19 8.35 -13.50
C LEU A 193 -12.23 7.05 -14.34
N LEU A 194 -13.16 6.98 -15.29
CA LEU A 194 -13.23 5.86 -16.24
C LEU A 194 -11.95 5.76 -17.08
N LYS A 195 -11.45 6.89 -17.61
CA LYS A 195 -10.24 6.93 -18.43
C LYS A 195 -9.00 6.53 -17.64
N THR A 196 -8.80 7.09 -16.45
CA THR A 196 -7.71 6.70 -15.54
C THR A 196 -7.79 5.21 -15.19
N SER A 197 -8.99 4.71 -14.89
CA SER A 197 -9.18 3.28 -14.62
C SER A 197 -8.77 2.42 -15.82
N LEU A 198 -9.08 2.85 -17.05
CA LEU A 198 -8.69 2.15 -18.28
C LEU A 198 -7.16 2.15 -18.49
N ILE A 199 -6.48 3.29 -18.23
CA ILE A 199 -5.01 3.40 -18.27
C ILE A 199 -4.39 2.41 -17.27
N TYR A 200 -4.91 2.38 -16.04
CA TYR A 200 -4.42 1.55 -14.94
C TYR A 200 -5.20 0.24 -14.78
N LYS A 201 -5.70 -0.35 -15.87
CA LYS A 201 -6.58 -1.54 -15.83
C LYS A 201 -6.02 -2.73 -15.03
N LYS A 202 -4.70 -2.88 -14.96
CA LYS A 202 -4.04 -3.99 -14.24
C LYS A 202 -3.88 -3.75 -12.74
N SER A 203 -4.13 -2.52 -12.27
CA SER A 203 -3.89 -2.09 -10.89
C SER A 203 -5.10 -1.39 -10.27
N THR A 204 -6.29 -1.54 -10.88
CA THR A 204 -7.58 -1.05 -10.37
C THR A 204 -8.61 -2.16 -10.40
N ASN A 205 -9.61 -2.07 -9.51
CA ASN A 205 -10.75 -2.99 -9.47
C ASN A 205 -12.01 -2.37 -10.10
N HIS A 206 -11.85 -1.33 -10.93
CA HIS A 206 -12.97 -0.62 -11.51
C HIS A 206 -13.73 -1.54 -12.50
N PRO A 207 -15.09 -1.57 -12.49
CA PRO A 207 -15.88 -2.47 -13.33
C PRO A 207 -15.89 -2.07 -14.82
N PHE A 208 -15.32 -0.91 -15.16
CA PHE A 208 -15.35 -0.30 -16.50
C PHE A 208 -16.77 -0.13 -17.04
N LEU A 209 -17.71 0.15 -16.14
CA LEU A 209 -19.11 0.42 -16.44
C LEU A 209 -19.44 1.82 -15.95
N LEU A 210 -20.01 2.65 -16.83
CA LEU A 210 -20.53 3.96 -16.50
C LEU A 210 -22.03 3.99 -16.81
N ILE A 211 -22.85 4.33 -15.82
CA ILE A 211 -24.30 4.47 -15.98
C ILE A 211 -24.66 5.91 -15.66
N LEU A 212 -25.38 6.55 -16.58
CA LEU A 212 -25.83 7.92 -16.45
C LEU A 212 -27.32 7.99 -16.78
N ASP A 213 -28.09 8.49 -15.82
CA ASP A 213 -29.52 8.73 -15.97
C ASP A 213 -29.78 10.23 -16.09
N GLU A 214 -30.37 10.63 -17.21
CA GLU A 214 -30.61 12.02 -17.61
C GLU A 214 -29.38 12.93 -17.42
N PRO A 215 -28.23 12.63 -18.05
CA PRO A 215 -26.99 13.40 -17.88
C PRO A 215 -27.10 14.91 -18.22
N ARG A 216 -28.14 15.31 -18.95
CA ARG A 216 -28.40 16.71 -19.31
C ARG A 216 -29.20 17.50 -18.25
N GLN A 217 -29.97 16.84 -17.37
CA GLN A 217 -30.96 17.42 -16.42
C GLN A 217 -31.02 18.97 -16.37
N GLN A 218 -32.10 19.57 -16.88
CA GLN A 218 -32.52 21.00 -17.00
C GLN A 218 -31.49 22.14 -17.23
N ASN A 219 -30.26 22.07 -16.74
CA ASN A 219 -29.28 23.15 -16.71
C ASN A 219 -28.06 22.95 -17.62
N LEU A 220 -27.92 21.80 -18.29
CA LEU A 220 -26.84 21.58 -19.26
C LEU A 220 -27.27 21.99 -20.68
N ASP A 221 -26.48 22.85 -21.30
CA ASP A 221 -26.66 23.24 -22.70
C ASP A 221 -26.40 22.06 -23.65
N PHE A 222 -26.99 22.16 -24.85
CA PHE A 222 -26.96 21.09 -25.83
C PHE A 222 -25.55 20.86 -26.41
N ASP A 223 -24.75 21.93 -26.52
CA ASP A 223 -23.39 21.86 -27.06
C ASP A 223 -22.47 21.08 -26.11
N THR A 224 -22.52 21.39 -24.82
CA THR A 224 -21.78 20.65 -23.78
C THR A 224 -22.17 19.17 -23.75
N PHE A 225 -23.47 18.86 -23.89
CA PHE A 225 -23.90 17.47 -23.98
C PHE A 225 -23.31 16.75 -25.20
N ASN A 226 -23.22 17.41 -26.35
CA ASN A 226 -22.58 16.85 -27.53
C ASN A 226 -21.06 16.70 -27.34
N HIS A 227 -20.37 17.66 -26.73
CA HIS A 227 -18.95 17.53 -26.38
C HIS A 227 -18.70 16.34 -25.45
N PHE A 228 -19.59 16.11 -24.48
CA PHE A 228 -19.55 14.94 -23.61
C PHE A 228 -19.67 13.63 -24.41
N LEU A 229 -20.65 13.53 -25.32
CA LEU A 229 -20.81 12.37 -26.19
C LEU A 229 -19.59 12.16 -27.09
N GLU A 230 -18.99 13.22 -27.62
CA GLU A 230 -17.76 13.15 -28.40
C GLU A 230 -16.59 12.57 -27.60
N GLN A 231 -16.45 12.95 -26.32
CA GLN A 231 -15.42 12.35 -25.46
C GLN A 231 -15.67 10.85 -25.24
N LEU A 232 -16.92 10.44 -25.05
CA LEU A 232 -17.27 9.01 -24.98
C LEU A 232 -16.89 8.26 -26.27
N TYR A 233 -17.13 8.86 -27.42
CA TYR A 233 -16.75 8.27 -28.70
C TYR A 233 -15.25 8.19 -28.90
N LYS A 234 -14.49 9.19 -28.44
CA LYS A 234 -13.02 9.13 -28.42
C LYS A 234 -12.53 8.00 -27.51
N LEU A 235 -13.08 7.87 -26.30
CA LEU A 235 -12.76 6.75 -25.41
C LEU A 235 -13.08 5.40 -26.05
N LYS A 236 -14.22 5.28 -26.75
CA LYS A 236 -14.61 4.04 -27.47
C LYS A 236 -13.59 3.68 -28.55
N LYS A 237 -13.03 4.68 -29.25
CA LYS A 237 -11.99 4.51 -30.26
C LYS A 237 -10.64 4.13 -29.64
N ASP A 238 -10.26 4.78 -28.54
CA ASP A 238 -8.97 4.56 -27.89
C ASP A 238 -8.92 3.21 -27.13
N TYR A 239 -10.06 2.79 -26.58
CA TYR A 239 -10.19 1.59 -25.75
C TYR A 239 -11.32 0.66 -26.25
N PRO A 240 -11.20 0.10 -27.47
CA PRO A 240 -12.28 -0.68 -28.09
C PRO A 240 -12.59 -1.94 -27.28
N GLY A 241 -13.87 -2.10 -26.90
CA GLY A 241 -14.37 -3.25 -26.18
C GLY A 241 -13.83 -3.42 -24.75
N LYS A 242 -13.30 -2.33 -24.14
CA LYS A 242 -12.73 -2.39 -22.78
C LYS A 242 -13.64 -1.85 -21.68
N PHE A 243 -14.73 -1.17 -22.05
CA PHE A 243 -15.69 -0.57 -21.12
C PHE A 243 -17.10 -0.59 -21.71
N GLN A 244 -18.09 -0.34 -20.86
CA GLN A 244 -19.49 -0.19 -21.22
C GLN A 244 -20.04 1.12 -20.66
N VAL A 245 -20.86 1.81 -21.45
CA VAL A 245 -21.59 3.00 -21.00
C VAL A 245 -23.07 2.77 -21.27
N ILE A 246 -23.88 3.01 -20.25
CA ILE A 246 -25.34 3.00 -20.33
C ILE A 246 -25.81 4.44 -20.11
N LEU A 247 -26.46 4.99 -21.12
CA LEU A 247 -27.00 6.34 -21.10
C LEU A 247 -28.51 6.25 -21.21
N ALA A 248 -29.22 6.71 -20.18
CA ALA A 248 -30.65 7.00 -20.27
C ALA A 248 -30.82 8.51 -20.44
N SER A 249 -31.46 8.94 -21.53
CA SER A 249 -31.71 10.36 -21.75
C SER A 249 -32.97 10.61 -22.57
N SER A 250 -33.68 11.66 -22.19
CA SER A 250 -34.81 12.25 -22.91
C SER A 250 -34.41 12.91 -24.23
N VAL A 251 -33.11 13.17 -24.46
CA VAL A 251 -32.59 13.76 -25.70
C VAL A 251 -31.57 12.87 -26.39
N LYS A 252 -31.61 12.88 -27.73
CA LYS A 252 -30.73 12.07 -28.55
C LYS A 252 -29.29 12.62 -28.64
N GLY A 253 -29.12 13.95 -28.69
CA GLY A 253 -27.82 14.56 -29.01
C GLY A 253 -27.23 14.02 -30.32
N ASN A 254 -25.90 13.93 -30.37
CA ASN A 254 -25.14 13.35 -31.48
C ASN A 254 -24.95 11.83 -31.40
N ILE A 255 -25.80 11.10 -30.65
CA ILE A 255 -25.72 9.64 -30.57
C ILE A 255 -26.02 9.01 -31.93
N LEU A 256 -25.11 8.14 -32.38
CA LEU A 256 -25.24 7.35 -33.60
C LEU A 256 -26.40 6.36 -33.49
N ALA A 257 -27.20 6.23 -34.55
CA ALA A 257 -28.40 5.37 -34.54
C ALA A 257 -28.11 3.90 -34.17
N GLY A 258 -26.94 3.37 -34.56
CA GLY A 258 -26.53 2.00 -34.24
C GLY A 258 -26.17 1.75 -32.76
N ASP A 259 -25.94 2.80 -31.98
CA ASP A 259 -25.65 2.70 -30.54
C ASP A 259 -26.94 2.81 -29.69
N ILE A 260 -28.07 3.22 -30.29
CA ILE A 260 -29.36 3.29 -29.60
C ILE A 260 -29.95 1.88 -29.49
N ARG A 261 -30.02 1.36 -28.25
CA ARG A 261 -30.59 0.03 -27.97
C ARG A 261 -32.10 0.04 -27.73
N LEU A 262 -32.63 1.13 -27.19
CA LEU A 262 -34.04 1.26 -26.85
C LEU A 262 -34.48 2.70 -27.09
N PHE A 263 -35.61 2.87 -27.77
CA PHE A 263 -36.22 4.18 -28.02
C PHE A 263 -37.64 4.20 -27.49
N LEU A 264 -37.84 4.82 -26.31
CA LEU A 264 -39.15 4.93 -25.68
C LEU A 264 -39.84 6.23 -26.14
N SER A 265 -40.65 6.15 -27.20
CA SER A 265 -41.48 7.25 -27.68
C SER A 265 -42.78 7.43 -26.87
N LYS A 266 -43.29 8.66 -26.81
CA LYS A 266 -44.56 9.03 -26.12
C LYS A 266 -45.78 8.21 -26.57
N VAL A 267 -45.76 7.67 -27.78
CA VAL A 267 -46.93 7.04 -28.40
C VAL A 267 -47.05 5.56 -28.02
N ASN A 268 -45.96 4.88 -27.65
CA ASN A 268 -45.99 3.41 -27.62
C ASN A 268 -45.07 2.72 -26.62
N ASN A 269 -44.86 3.26 -25.40
CA ASN A 269 -43.84 2.69 -24.50
C ASN A 269 -44.13 2.85 -23.01
N LYS A 270 -44.97 1.98 -22.44
CA LYS A 270 -44.89 1.66 -21.00
C LYS A 270 -44.07 0.38 -20.85
N LEU A 271 -42.86 0.48 -20.27
CA LEU A 271 -42.03 -0.69 -19.96
C LEU A 271 -42.69 -1.60 -18.90
N ILE A 272 -43.61 -1.03 -18.12
CA ILE A 272 -44.38 -1.71 -17.08
C ILE A 272 -45.86 -1.62 -17.44
N LYS A 273 -46.46 -2.75 -17.82
CA LYS A 273 -47.92 -2.90 -17.87
C LYS A 273 -48.46 -2.84 -16.44
N GLN A 274 -49.59 -2.17 -16.24
CA GLN A 274 -50.33 -2.22 -14.98
C GLN A 274 -50.59 -3.69 -14.63
N ILE A 275 -50.16 -4.12 -13.43
CA ILE A 275 -50.64 -5.37 -12.85
C ILE A 275 -52.08 -5.06 -12.44
N ILE A 276 -53.04 -5.53 -13.23
CA ILE A 276 -54.46 -5.46 -12.89
C ILE A 276 -54.65 -6.48 -11.76
N GLY A 277 -54.94 -5.97 -10.57
CA GLY A 277 -55.43 -6.77 -9.45
C GLY A 277 -56.95 -6.95 -9.55
#